data_AF-A0A1D6JPC5-F1
#
_entry.id   AF-A0A1D6JPC5-F1
#
_cell.length_a   1.000
_cell.length_b   1.000
_cell.length_c   1.000
_cell.angle_alpha   90.00
_cell.angle_beta   90.00
_cell.angle_gamma   90.00
#
_symmetry.space_group_name_H-M   'P 1'
#
loop_
_entity.id
_entity.type
_entity.pdbx_description
1 polymer ?
#
loop_
_entity_poly.entity_id
_entity_poly.type
_entity_poly.pdbx_seq_one_letter_code
_entity_poly.pdbx_strand_id
1 'polypeptide(L)'
;MRIYLANALHMITEMTDEQMIAFIVHRVRASAVFLTAFPSLPRKYVKALLHTWARGRGAMPLVSFMFLRDLCIQVGSNCLDTCLKGIYKAYLVNCKLSKSISGSKQQHIQFLGNCVRELYSLDPQSAYQHAFIFIHQLGVILRGALTERGPKLVKDKRQKESSKSSKKQVRNLTKKIMIGNTFCLELWTSVVCGCSSEEEF
;
A
#
# COMPACT_ATOMS: atom_id res chain seq x y z
N MET A 1 -14.93 21.17 -19.11
CA MET A 1 -14.53 19.90 -18.47
C MET A 1 -13.19 19.97 -17.73
N ARG A 2 -12.08 20.35 -18.36
CA ARG A 2 -10.74 20.37 -17.72
C ARG A 2 -10.66 21.19 -16.42
N ILE A 3 -11.25 22.40 -16.41
CA ILE A 3 -11.25 23.29 -15.24
C ILE A 3 -12.00 22.65 -14.06
N TYR A 4 -13.15 22.03 -14.32
CA TYR A 4 -13.92 21.30 -13.32
C TYR A 4 -13.08 20.20 -12.65
N LEU A 5 -12.38 19.37 -13.43
CA LEU A 5 -11.51 18.31 -12.90
C LEU A 5 -10.31 18.90 -12.13
N ALA A 6 -9.68 19.95 -12.65
CA ALA A 6 -8.57 20.60 -11.94
C ALA A 6 -9.00 21.20 -10.60
N ASN A 7 -10.16 21.88 -10.55
CA ASN A 7 -10.70 22.46 -9.34
C ASN A 7 -11.10 21.39 -8.33
N ALA A 8 -11.76 20.32 -8.79
CA ALA A 8 -12.14 19.24 -7.89
C ALA A 8 -10.92 18.52 -7.30
N LEU A 9 -9.86 18.33 -8.10
CA LEU A 9 -8.58 17.81 -7.59
C LEU A 9 -7.99 18.74 -6.51
N HIS A 10 -7.99 20.06 -6.74
CA HIS A 10 -7.53 21.03 -5.75
C HIS A 10 -8.36 20.96 -4.46
N MET A 11 -9.69 20.84 -4.56
CA MET A 11 -10.54 20.68 -3.38
C MET A 11 -10.24 19.39 -2.61
N ILE A 12 -9.98 18.27 -3.32
CA ILE A 12 -9.60 17.00 -2.68
C ILE A 12 -8.26 17.13 -1.92
N THR A 13 -7.32 17.95 -2.38
CA THR A 13 -6.00 18.09 -1.73
C THR A 13 -5.96 19.12 -0.62
N GLU A 14 -6.70 20.23 -0.76
CA GLU A 14 -6.60 21.36 0.17
C GLU A 14 -7.67 21.36 1.27
N MET A 15 -8.80 20.68 1.07
CA MET A 15 -9.83 20.62 2.09
C MET A 15 -9.43 19.71 3.26
N THR A 16 -9.96 20.01 4.44
CA THR A 16 -9.75 19.24 5.67
C THR A 16 -10.96 18.41 6.08
N ASP A 17 -12.16 18.79 5.61
CA ASP A 17 -13.40 18.06 5.89
C ASP A 17 -13.46 16.75 5.10
N GLU A 18 -13.25 15.63 5.79
CA GLU A 18 -13.29 14.28 5.20
C GLU A 18 -14.65 13.97 4.57
N GLN A 19 -15.79 14.46 5.09
CA GLN A 19 -17.09 14.18 4.49
C GLN A 19 -17.26 14.93 3.17
N MET A 20 -16.87 16.20 3.14
CA MET A 20 -16.90 17.01 1.92
C MET A 20 -15.97 16.44 0.85
N ILE A 21 -14.74 16.05 1.22
CA ILE A 21 -13.82 15.41 0.28
C ILE A 21 -14.42 14.11 -0.27
N ALA A 22 -15.04 13.27 0.56
CA ALA A 22 -15.62 12.00 0.11
C ALA A 22 -16.77 12.24 -0.87
N PHE A 23 -17.60 13.25 -0.62
CA PHE A 23 -18.64 13.68 -1.54
C PHE A 23 -18.05 14.13 -2.90
N ILE A 24 -16.99 14.95 -2.88
CA ILE A 24 -16.33 15.42 -4.11
C ILE A 24 -15.72 14.24 -4.89
N VAL A 25 -15.00 13.34 -4.21
CA VAL A 25 -14.43 12.13 -4.82
C VAL A 25 -15.54 11.30 -5.48
N HIS A 26 -16.65 11.08 -4.78
CA HIS A 26 -17.80 10.34 -5.32
C HIS A 26 -18.42 11.03 -6.55
N ARG A 27 -18.53 12.36 -6.56
CA ARG A 27 -19.07 13.12 -7.70
C ARG A 27 -18.14 13.12 -8.91
N VAL A 28 -16.85 13.35 -8.70
CA VAL A 28 -15.85 13.35 -9.79
C VAL A 28 -15.70 11.97 -10.41
N ARG A 29 -15.84 10.90 -9.62
CA ARG A 29 -15.78 9.52 -10.11
C ARG A 29 -16.77 9.26 -11.25
N ALA A 30 -18.00 9.81 -11.19
CA ALA A 30 -18.97 9.68 -12.27
C ALA A 30 -18.48 10.32 -13.59
N SER A 31 -17.50 11.22 -13.51
CA SER A 31 -16.85 11.89 -14.64
C SER A 31 -15.46 11.32 -14.96
N ALA A 32 -15.11 10.14 -14.44
CA ALA A 32 -13.79 9.53 -14.60
C ALA A 32 -13.35 9.36 -16.06
N VAL A 33 -14.30 9.05 -16.96
CA VAL A 33 -14.03 8.83 -18.39
C VAL A 33 -13.36 10.03 -19.05
N PHE A 34 -13.66 11.25 -18.60
CA PHE A 34 -13.09 12.48 -19.14
C PHE A 34 -11.63 12.71 -18.71
N LEU A 35 -11.11 11.97 -17.73
CA LEU A 35 -9.71 12.08 -17.32
C LEU A 35 -8.76 11.49 -18.36
N THR A 36 -9.23 10.54 -19.18
CA THR A 36 -8.46 9.96 -20.30
C THR A 36 -8.06 11.03 -21.32
N ALA A 37 -8.90 12.05 -21.52
CA ALA A 37 -8.63 13.18 -22.41
C ALA A 37 -7.53 14.14 -21.90
N PHE A 38 -7.09 14.01 -20.64
CA PHE A 38 -6.13 14.92 -20.01
C PHE A 38 -4.98 14.15 -19.34
N PRO A 39 -3.92 13.74 -20.07
CA PRO A 39 -2.92 12.76 -19.61
C PRO A 39 -2.10 13.16 -18.36
N SER A 40 -2.18 14.41 -17.92
CA SER A 40 -1.55 14.88 -16.67
C SER A 40 -2.44 14.72 -15.44
N LEU A 41 -3.77 14.68 -15.60
CA LEU A 41 -4.71 14.62 -14.48
C LEU A 41 -4.79 13.24 -13.82
N PRO A 42 -4.90 12.10 -14.54
CA PRO A 42 -4.99 10.78 -13.93
C PRO A 42 -3.88 10.53 -12.90
N ARG A 43 -2.63 10.86 -13.23
CA ARG A 43 -1.49 10.71 -12.31
C ARG A 43 -1.65 11.52 -11.02
N LYS A 44 -2.20 12.73 -11.11
CA LYS A 44 -2.44 13.57 -9.93
C LYS A 44 -3.60 13.03 -9.09
N TYR A 45 -4.67 12.56 -9.74
CA TYR A 45 -5.79 11.91 -9.07
C TYR A 45 -5.36 10.63 -8.35
N VAL A 46 -4.60 9.75 -9.02
CA VAL A 46 -4.06 8.53 -8.39
C VAL A 46 -3.28 8.87 -7.11
N LYS A 47 -2.42 9.89 -7.15
CA LYS A 47 -1.67 10.33 -5.97
C LYS A 47 -2.59 10.83 -4.84
N ALA A 48 -3.58 11.65 -5.16
CA ALA A 48 -4.52 12.18 -4.18
C ALA A 48 -5.40 11.07 -3.57
N LEU A 49 -5.94 10.19 -4.41
CA LEU A 49 -6.80 9.07 -4.01
C LEU A 49 -6.03 8.03 -3.18
N LEU A 50 -4.77 7.75 -3.50
CA LEU A 50 -3.93 6.87 -2.67
C LEU A 50 -3.68 7.45 -1.29
N HIS A 51 -3.56 8.78 -1.18
CA HIS A 51 -3.40 9.46 0.11
C HIS A 51 -4.68 9.38 0.95
N THR A 52 -5.83 9.73 0.36
CA THR A 52 -7.14 9.67 1.05
C THR A 52 -7.54 8.23 1.35
N TRP A 53 -7.20 7.27 0.48
CA TRP A 53 -7.38 5.84 0.73
C TRP A 53 -6.59 5.34 1.94
N ALA A 54 -5.30 5.69 2.00
CA ALA A 54 -4.39 5.19 3.02
C ALA A 54 -4.57 5.85 4.39
N ARG A 55 -5.13 7.05 4.46
CA ARG A 55 -5.25 7.85 5.71
C ARG A 55 -6.68 8.17 6.12
N GLY A 56 -7.62 8.06 5.20
CA GLY A 56 -9.01 8.40 5.43
C GLY A 56 -9.66 7.50 6.48
N ARG A 57 -10.69 8.01 7.14
CA ARG A 57 -11.51 7.25 8.07
C ARG A 57 -12.95 7.15 7.55
N GLY A 58 -13.76 6.33 8.22
CA GLY A 58 -15.14 6.08 7.84
C GLY A 58 -15.25 5.60 6.39
N ALA A 59 -16.04 6.29 5.58
CA ALA A 59 -16.29 5.94 4.17
C ALA A 59 -15.17 6.35 3.20
N MET A 60 -14.25 7.25 3.62
CA MET A 60 -13.24 7.83 2.72
C MET A 60 -12.37 6.78 2.01
N PRO A 61 -11.84 5.74 2.69
CA PRO A 61 -11.02 4.74 2.04
C PRO A 61 -11.78 3.99 0.94
N LEU A 62 -13.04 3.62 1.19
CA LEU A 62 -13.86 2.91 0.22
C LEU A 62 -14.12 3.77 -1.01
N VAL A 63 -14.58 5.01 -0.83
CA VAL A 63 -14.90 5.91 -1.94
C VAL A 63 -13.64 6.20 -2.79
N SER A 64 -12.50 6.40 -2.13
CA SER A 64 -11.21 6.60 -2.82
C SER A 64 -10.78 5.37 -3.61
N PHE A 65 -10.91 4.18 -3.00
CA PHE A 65 -10.56 2.91 -3.65
C PHE A 65 -11.39 2.66 -4.89
N MET A 66 -12.71 2.84 -4.80
CA MET A 66 -13.56 2.55 -5.95
C MET A 66 -13.25 3.49 -7.12
N PHE A 67 -12.87 4.75 -6.87
CA PHE A 67 -12.40 5.64 -7.94
C PHE A 67 -11.04 5.20 -8.50
N LEU A 68 -10.09 4.76 -7.66
CA LEU A 68 -8.82 4.17 -8.15
C LEU A 68 -9.07 2.98 -9.09
N ARG A 69 -9.98 2.08 -8.73
CA ARG A 69 -10.36 0.93 -9.56
C ARG A 69 -10.91 1.36 -10.92
N ASP A 70 -11.85 2.32 -10.93
CA ASP A 70 -12.40 2.85 -12.18
C ASP A 70 -11.33 3.50 -13.07
N LEU A 71 -10.38 4.23 -12.48
CA LEU A 71 -9.26 4.82 -13.23
C LEU A 71 -8.34 3.75 -13.85
N CYS A 72 -8.10 2.66 -13.12
CA CYS A 72 -7.30 1.55 -13.65
C CYS A 72 -7.98 0.92 -14.87
N ILE A 73 -9.30 0.71 -14.80
CA ILE A 73 -10.09 0.11 -15.88
C ILE A 73 -10.21 1.04 -17.08
N GLN A 74 -10.44 2.35 -16.86
CA GLN A 74 -10.74 3.30 -17.94
C GLN A 74 -9.50 3.92 -18.61
N VAL A 75 -8.39 4.09 -17.89
CA VAL A 75 -7.19 4.79 -18.40
C VAL A 75 -6.17 3.83 -19.02
N GLY A 76 -6.23 2.53 -18.67
CA GLY A 76 -5.39 1.47 -19.24
C GLY A 76 -4.12 1.15 -18.44
N SER A 77 -3.27 0.29 -19.01
CA SER A 77 -2.17 -0.41 -18.34
C SER A 77 -1.15 0.49 -17.64
N ASN A 78 -0.79 1.64 -18.23
CA ASN A 78 0.16 2.59 -17.62
C ASN A 78 -0.35 3.17 -16.28
N CYS A 79 -1.67 3.38 -16.18
CA CYS A 79 -2.31 3.82 -14.94
C CYS A 79 -2.28 2.68 -13.91
N LEU A 80 -2.63 1.48 -14.35
CA LEU A 80 -2.67 0.27 -13.51
C LEU A 80 -1.32 0.01 -12.83
N ASP A 81 -0.22 -0.04 -13.58
CA ASP A 81 1.12 -0.29 -13.00
C ASP A 81 1.49 0.75 -11.92
N THR A 82 1.21 2.03 -12.19
CA THR A 82 1.43 3.12 -11.23
C THR A 82 0.56 2.95 -9.98
N CYS A 83 -0.70 2.56 -10.15
CA CYS A 83 -1.64 2.29 -9.07
C CYS A 83 -1.23 1.08 -8.23
N LEU A 84 -0.85 -0.04 -8.84
CA LEU A 84 -0.43 -1.27 -8.15
C LEU A 84 0.80 -1.02 -7.27
N LYS A 85 1.81 -0.32 -7.81
CA LYS A 85 3.01 0.07 -7.04
C LYS A 85 2.66 1.04 -5.91
N GLY A 86 1.80 2.01 -6.19
CA GLY A 86 1.36 3.03 -5.24
C GLY A 86 0.55 2.47 -4.07
N ILE A 87 -0.46 1.64 -4.36
CA ILE A 87 -1.38 1.06 -3.37
C ILE A 87 -0.63 0.11 -2.44
N TYR A 88 0.27 -0.72 -2.98
CA TYR A 88 1.08 -1.63 -2.19
C TYR A 88 2.03 -0.87 -1.26
N LYS A 89 2.72 0.16 -1.77
CA LYS A 89 3.60 1.00 -0.95
C LYS A 89 2.84 1.67 0.20
N ALA A 90 1.66 2.23 -0.08
CA ALA A 90 0.84 2.88 0.92
C ALA A 90 0.27 1.88 1.97
N TYR A 91 -0.11 0.67 1.54
CA TYR A 91 -0.49 -0.43 2.44
C TYR A 91 0.63 -0.80 3.41
N LEU A 92 1.86 -0.99 2.90
CA LEU A 92 3.01 -1.35 3.73
C LEU A 92 3.33 -0.29 4.79
N VAL A 93 3.17 1.00 4.46
CA VAL A 93 3.35 2.08 5.44
C VAL A 93 2.33 1.96 6.57
N ASN A 94 1.07 1.68 6.25
CA ASN A 94 0.03 1.46 7.27
C ASN A 94 0.31 0.23 8.14
N CYS A 95 0.76 -0.88 7.54
CA CYS A 95 1.16 -2.08 8.28
C CYS A 95 2.31 -1.80 9.25
N LYS A 96 3.33 -1.02 8.84
CA LYS A 96 4.50 -0.70 9.68
C LYS A 96 4.19 0.25 10.84
N LEU A 97 3.17 1.10 10.71
CA LEU A 97 2.76 2.06 11.75
C LEU A 97 1.91 1.43 12.86
N SER A 98 1.52 0.15 12.71
CA SER A 98 0.66 -0.62 13.63
C SER A 98 1.30 -1.00 14.98
N LYS A 99 2.34 -0.28 15.46
CA LYS A 99 3.14 -0.61 16.66
C LYS A 99 2.34 -0.94 17.93
N SER A 100 1.09 -0.49 18.03
CA SER A 100 0.09 -0.95 18.99
C SER A 100 -1.18 -1.28 18.23
N ILE A 101 -1.52 -2.57 18.16
CA ILE A 101 -2.68 -3.10 17.43
C ILE A 101 -3.92 -2.86 18.30
N SER A 102 -4.56 -1.71 18.11
CA SER A 102 -5.95 -1.52 18.53
C SER A 102 -6.86 -2.24 17.54
N GLY A 103 -7.97 -2.83 18.00
CA GLY A 103 -8.90 -3.57 17.14
C GLY A 103 -9.38 -2.77 15.93
N SER A 104 -9.62 -1.46 16.09
CA SER A 104 -10.02 -0.58 14.99
C SER A 104 -8.93 -0.40 13.92
N LYS A 105 -7.65 -0.34 14.31
CA LYS A 105 -6.53 -0.27 13.37
C LYS A 105 -6.36 -1.57 12.61
N GLN A 106 -6.58 -2.71 13.26
CA GLN A 106 -6.52 -4.02 12.61
C GLN A 106 -7.59 -4.16 11.53
N GLN A 107 -8.83 -3.80 11.83
CA GLN A 107 -9.93 -3.81 10.86
C GLN A 107 -9.63 -2.90 9.66
N HIS A 108 -9.06 -1.72 9.91
CA HIS A 108 -8.65 -0.82 8.84
C HIS A 108 -7.55 -1.45 7.95
N ILE A 109 -6.52 -2.07 8.53
CA ILE A 109 -5.46 -2.77 7.77
C ILE A 109 -6.04 -3.92 6.94
N GLN A 110 -6.97 -4.70 7.50
CA GLN A 110 -7.65 -5.78 6.78
C GLN A 110 -8.45 -5.24 5.59
N PHE A 111 -9.20 -4.15 5.79
CA PHE A 111 -9.92 -3.47 4.72
C PHE A 111 -8.96 -3.03 3.60
N LEU A 112 -7.86 -2.35 3.95
CA LEU A 112 -6.85 -1.94 2.96
C LEU A 112 -6.25 -3.15 2.23
N GLY A 113 -6.00 -4.27 2.93
CA GLY A 113 -5.52 -5.51 2.33
C GLY A 113 -6.49 -6.08 1.29
N ASN A 114 -7.79 -6.07 1.58
CA ASN A 114 -8.83 -6.50 0.65
C ASN A 114 -8.87 -5.61 -0.60
N CYS A 115 -8.76 -4.29 -0.43
CA CYS A 115 -8.64 -3.35 -1.55
C CYS A 115 -7.41 -3.64 -2.43
N VAL A 116 -6.26 -3.93 -1.82
CA VAL A 116 -5.05 -4.27 -2.58
C VAL A 116 -5.28 -5.55 -3.39
N ARG A 117 -5.86 -6.59 -2.80
CA ARG A 117 -6.18 -7.85 -3.49
C ARG A 117 -7.11 -7.64 -4.67
N GLU A 118 -8.21 -6.91 -4.47
CA GLU A 118 -9.19 -6.57 -5.51
C GLU A 118 -8.59 -5.74 -6.65
N LEU A 119 -7.54 -4.96 -6.40
CA LEU A 119 -6.86 -4.25 -7.48
C LEU A 119 -5.89 -5.15 -8.25
N TYR A 120 -5.21 -6.07 -7.56
CA TYR A 120 -4.29 -7.02 -8.17
C TYR A 120 -5.01 -8.10 -8.99
N SER A 121 -6.28 -8.41 -8.70
CA SER A 121 -7.08 -9.30 -9.56
C SER A 121 -7.39 -8.71 -10.94
N LEU A 122 -7.23 -7.39 -11.14
CA LEU A 122 -7.37 -6.78 -12.47
C LEU A 122 -6.28 -7.23 -13.46
N ASP A 123 -5.12 -7.67 -12.96
CA ASP A 123 -4.01 -8.16 -13.79
C ASP A 123 -3.18 -9.21 -13.02
N PRO A 124 -3.57 -10.49 -13.12
CA PRO A 124 -2.86 -11.60 -12.49
C PRO A 124 -1.38 -11.66 -12.88
N GLN A 125 -1.03 -11.31 -14.12
CA GLN A 125 0.36 -11.36 -14.59
C GLN A 125 1.24 -10.38 -13.80
N SER A 126 0.80 -9.13 -13.66
CA SER A 126 1.49 -8.14 -12.81
C SER A 126 1.49 -8.56 -11.34
N ALA A 127 0.42 -9.19 -10.85
CA ALA A 127 0.34 -9.71 -9.49
C ALA A 127 1.44 -10.73 -9.22
N TYR A 128 1.62 -11.73 -10.07
CA TYR A 128 2.67 -12.74 -9.93
C TYR A 128 4.08 -12.14 -9.99
N GLN A 129 4.33 -11.23 -10.92
CA GLN A 129 5.64 -10.57 -11.05
C GLN A 129 5.99 -9.78 -9.79
N HIS A 130 5.05 -8.99 -9.27
CA HIS A 130 5.24 -8.24 -8.04
C HIS A 130 5.40 -9.17 -6.84
N ALA A 131 4.56 -10.20 -6.71
CA ALA A 131 4.63 -11.18 -5.63
C ALA A 131 6.02 -11.81 -5.55
N PHE A 132 6.55 -12.28 -6.68
CA PHE A 132 7.86 -12.90 -6.77
C PHE A 132 8.97 -11.96 -6.27
N ILE A 133 8.98 -10.71 -6.75
CA ILE A 133 9.99 -9.71 -6.37
C ILE A 133 9.92 -9.42 -4.86
N PHE A 134 8.72 -9.21 -4.32
CA PHE A 134 8.57 -8.86 -2.91
C PHE A 134 8.88 -10.01 -1.97
N ILE A 135 8.45 -11.24 -2.29
CA ILE A 135 8.79 -12.45 -1.52
C ILE A 135 10.30 -12.68 -1.56
N HIS A 136 10.95 -12.50 -2.71
CA HIS A 136 12.40 -12.63 -2.83
C HIS A 136 13.14 -11.58 -1.99
N GLN A 137 12.74 -10.30 -2.08
CA GLN A 137 13.31 -9.21 -1.28
C GLN A 137 13.15 -9.48 0.22
N LEU A 138 11.98 -9.98 0.63
CA LEU A 138 11.72 -10.39 2.00
C LEU A 138 12.70 -11.48 2.46
N GLY A 139 12.91 -12.52 1.63
CA GLY A 139 13.88 -13.58 1.91
C GLY A 139 15.32 -13.06 2.06
N VAL A 140 15.73 -12.07 1.27
CA VAL A 140 17.05 -11.41 1.40
C VAL A 140 17.16 -10.66 2.73
N ILE A 141 16.15 -9.86 3.08
CA ILE A 141 16.12 -9.08 4.34
C ILE A 141 16.15 -10.02 5.55
N LEU A 142 15.37 -11.10 5.50
CA LEU A 142 15.32 -12.09 6.58
C LEU A 142 16.66 -12.81 6.76
N ARG A 143 17.30 -13.23 5.66
CA ARG A 143 18.65 -13.83 5.70
C ARG A 143 19.66 -12.87 6.32
N GLY A 144 19.69 -11.60 5.89
CA GLY A 144 20.58 -10.60 6.47
C GLY A 144 20.36 -10.41 7.99
N ALA A 145 19.11 -10.34 8.42
CA ALA A 145 18.77 -10.22 9.84
C ALA A 145 19.14 -11.46 10.68
N LEU A 146 19.16 -12.65 10.08
CA LEU A 146 19.58 -13.89 10.72
C LEU A 146 21.12 -14.02 10.75
N THR A 147 21.82 -13.64 9.69
CA THR A 147 23.29 -13.70 9.62
C THR A 147 23.96 -12.71 10.58
N GLU A 148 23.35 -11.54 10.83
CA GLU A 148 23.79 -10.63 11.90
C GLU A 148 23.64 -11.23 13.33
N ARG A 149 22.87 -12.31 13.49
CA ARG A 149 22.77 -13.10 14.73
C ARG A 149 23.71 -14.32 14.77
N GLY A 150 24.38 -14.67 13.67
CA GLY A 150 25.35 -15.77 13.60
C GLY A 150 26.56 -15.52 14.52
N PRO A 151 27.18 -16.58 15.07
CA PRO A 151 28.05 -16.47 16.24
C PRO A 151 29.31 -15.66 15.92
N LYS A 152 29.33 -14.38 16.32
CA LYS A 152 30.60 -13.69 16.62
C LYS A 152 31.16 -14.28 17.93
N LEU A 153 31.65 -15.51 17.84
CA LEU A 153 32.67 -15.99 18.74
C LEU A 153 33.95 -15.23 18.41
N VAL A 154 34.61 -14.76 19.47
CA VAL A 154 35.99 -14.24 19.55
C VAL A 154 36.15 -12.70 19.53
N LYS A 155 36.41 -12.19 20.74
CA LYS A 155 37.17 -10.98 21.17
C LYS A 155 36.50 -9.61 20.85
N ASP A 156 36.31 -8.66 21.76
CA ASP A 156 37.14 -8.23 22.89
C ASP A 156 36.29 -7.43 23.91
N LYS A 157 36.65 -7.47 25.20
CA LYS A 157 35.92 -6.85 26.32
C LYS A 157 36.28 -5.37 26.47
N ARG A 158 35.74 -4.46 25.65
CA ARG A 158 35.81 -3.00 25.92
C ARG A 158 34.84 -2.14 25.09
N GLN A 159 33.52 -2.37 25.20
CA GLN A 159 32.48 -1.35 24.88
C GLN A 159 31.07 -1.82 25.31
N LYS A 160 30.72 -1.58 26.58
CA LYS A 160 29.47 -2.10 27.18
C LYS A 160 28.27 -1.12 27.13
N GLU A 161 28.46 0.13 26.71
CA GLU A 161 27.38 1.14 26.69
C GLU A 161 26.85 1.45 25.27
N SER A 162 27.71 1.56 24.25
CA SER A 162 27.30 1.71 22.84
C SER A 162 26.50 0.49 22.31
N SER A 163 26.84 -0.72 22.79
CA SER A 163 26.24 -1.98 22.32
C SER A 163 24.80 -2.22 22.82
N LYS A 164 24.35 -1.59 23.92
CA LYS A 164 22.95 -1.69 24.39
C LYS A 164 22.00 -0.84 23.54
N SER A 165 22.42 0.37 23.14
CA SER A 165 21.64 1.25 22.25
C SER A 165 21.50 0.61 20.86
N SER A 166 22.61 0.13 20.29
CA SER A 166 22.61 -0.57 18.99
C SER A 166 21.77 -1.86 19.02
N LYS A 167 21.87 -2.70 20.07
CA LYS A 167 21.01 -3.91 20.20
C LYS A 167 19.53 -3.57 20.36
N LYS A 168 19.17 -2.48 21.04
CA LYS A 168 17.78 -2.02 21.19
C LYS A 168 17.24 -1.46 19.88
N GLN A 169 18.05 -0.70 19.14
CA GLN A 169 17.72 -0.14 17.83
C GLN A 169 17.57 -1.23 16.77
N VAL A 170 18.48 -2.21 16.74
CA VAL A 170 18.40 -3.40 15.87
C VAL A 170 17.18 -4.24 16.23
N ARG A 171 16.91 -4.52 17.51
CA ARG A 171 15.72 -5.29 17.93
C ARG A 171 14.41 -4.59 17.56
N ASN A 172 14.36 -3.26 17.65
CA ASN A 172 13.22 -2.45 17.20
C ASN A 172 13.08 -2.45 15.68
N LEU A 173 14.20 -2.48 14.95
CA LEU A 173 14.23 -2.61 13.49
C LEU A 173 13.74 -4.01 13.06
N THR A 174 14.23 -5.08 13.69
CA THR A 174 13.77 -6.46 13.42
C THR A 174 12.28 -6.63 13.74
N LYS A 175 11.78 -6.05 14.84
CA LYS A 175 10.35 -6.06 15.16
C LYS A 175 9.51 -5.28 14.14
N LYS A 176 9.98 -4.12 13.68
CA LYS A 176 9.33 -3.34 12.60
C LYS A 176 9.32 -4.08 11.26
N ILE A 177 10.41 -4.76 10.94
CA ILE A 177 10.55 -5.61 9.75
C ILE A 177 9.52 -6.75 9.85
N MET A 178 9.50 -7.49 10.96
CA MET A 178 8.63 -8.65 11.15
C MET A 178 7.13 -8.32 11.06
N ILE A 179 6.64 -7.25 11.69
CA ILE A 179 5.20 -6.90 11.67
C ILE A 179 4.72 -6.53 10.26
N GLY A 180 5.49 -5.70 9.54
CA GLY A 180 5.16 -5.38 8.15
C GLY A 180 5.25 -6.60 7.22
N ASN A 181 6.12 -7.55 7.55
CA ASN A 181 6.33 -8.75 6.76
C ASN A 181 5.22 -9.78 6.93
N THR A 182 4.59 -9.91 8.11
CA THR A 182 3.46 -10.83 8.32
C THR A 182 2.28 -10.45 7.43
N PHE A 183 1.85 -9.19 7.46
CA PHE A 183 0.77 -8.69 6.59
C PHE A 183 1.12 -8.79 5.10
N CYS A 184 2.39 -8.57 4.76
CA CYS A 184 2.88 -8.72 3.40
C CYS A 184 2.78 -10.18 2.91
N LEU A 185 3.17 -11.14 3.74
CA LEU A 185 3.06 -12.57 3.44
C LEU A 185 1.59 -12.98 3.32
N GLU A 186 0.74 -12.61 4.28
CA GLU A 186 -0.69 -12.90 4.24
C GLU A 186 -1.35 -12.34 2.97
N LEU A 187 -1.01 -11.10 2.61
CA LEU A 187 -1.50 -10.46 1.40
C LEU A 187 -1.08 -11.25 0.15
N TRP A 188 0.22 -11.54 -0.02
CA TRP A 188 0.72 -12.20 -1.23
C TRP A 188 0.28 -13.65 -1.33
N THR A 189 0.22 -14.39 -0.21
CA THR A 189 -0.36 -15.75 -0.20
C THR A 189 -1.79 -15.69 -0.72
N SER A 190 -2.60 -14.74 -0.24
CA SER A 190 -3.99 -14.66 -0.68
C SER A 190 -4.17 -14.16 -2.12
N VAL A 191 -3.31 -13.26 -2.60
CA VAL A 191 -3.33 -12.81 -4.00
C VAL A 191 -2.98 -13.97 -4.92
N VAL A 192 -1.89 -14.69 -4.62
CA VAL A 192 -1.43 -15.83 -5.42
C VAL A 192 -2.45 -16.96 -5.42
N CYS A 193 -3.00 -17.34 -4.27
CA CYS A 193 -4.04 -18.36 -4.20
C CYS A 193 -5.32 -17.96 -4.95
N GLY A 194 -5.70 -16.67 -4.92
CA GLY A 194 -6.87 -16.17 -5.64
C GLY A 194 -6.68 -16.20 -7.17
N CYS A 195 -5.50 -15.83 -7.65
CA CYS A 195 -5.19 -15.91 -9.09
C CYS A 195 -5.19 -17.37 -9.59
N SER A 196 -4.67 -18.32 -8.80
CA SER A 196 -4.66 -19.74 -9.20
C SER A 196 -6.05 -20.37 -9.29
N SER A 197 -7.05 -19.88 -8.55
CA SER A 197 -8.43 -20.37 -8.66
C SER A 197 -9.20 -19.83 -9.87
N GLU A 198 -8.75 -18.73 -10.47
CA GLU A 198 -9.38 -18.15 -11.67
C GLU A 198 -8.88 -18.81 -12.97
N GLU A 199 -7.74 -19.51 -12.95
CA GLU A 199 -7.20 -20.25 -14.11
C GLU A 199 -7.86 -21.63 -14.32
N GLU A 200 -8.74 -22.09 -13.41
CA GLU A 200 -9.41 -23.39 -13.49
C GLU A 200 -10.80 -23.38 -14.20
N PHE A 201 -11.19 -22.30 -14.89
CA PHE A 201 -12.48 -22.20 -15.60
C PHE A 201 -12.36 -21.75 -17.05
#